data_AF-A0A9X8ZWX5-F1
#
_entry.id   AF-A0A9X8ZWX5-F1
#
_cell.length_a   1.000
_cell.length_b   1.000
_cell.length_c   1.000
_cell.angle_alpha   90.00
_cell.angle_beta   90.00
_cell.angle_gamma   90.00
#
_symmetry.space_group_name_H-M   'P 1'
#
loop_
_entity.id
_entity.type
_entity.pdbx_description
1 polymer ?
#
loop_
_entity_poly.entity_id
_entity_poly.type
_entity_poly.pdbx_seq_one_letter_code
_entity_poly.pdbx_strand_id
1 'polypeptide(L)'
;MNTGKLANYTDVKAQELWKTLYFCAKENSSRRFHALYDKIYRPDILAEAWRRVKRNRGREGVDGQRIEGIVHQYGERNFLNELCKELKSKP
;
A
#
# COMPACT_ATOMS: atom_id res chain seq x y z
N MET A 1 -7.40 -28.63 -0.93
CA MET A 1 -6.42 -27.85 -0.12
C MET A 1 -7.13 -26.65 0.47
N ASN A 2 -7.00 -26.39 1.77
CA ASN A 2 -7.79 -25.38 2.49
C ASN A 2 -7.18 -23.98 2.32
N THR A 3 -7.54 -23.30 1.23
CA THR A 3 -7.03 -22.00 0.79
C THR A 3 -7.24 -20.87 1.82
N GLY A 4 -8.26 -20.99 2.67
CA GLY A 4 -8.53 -20.01 3.74
C GLY A 4 -7.49 -19.98 4.84
N LYS A 5 -6.82 -21.11 5.14
CA LYS A 5 -5.79 -21.17 6.20
C LYS A 5 -4.48 -20.50 5.76
N LEU A 6 -4.14 -20.61 4.47
CA LEU A 6 -2.94 -20.00 3.89
C LEU A 6 -3.06 -18.48 3.79
N ALA A 7 -4.24 -17.97 3.37
CA ALA A 7 -4.49 -16.53 3.25
C ALA A 7 -4.39 -15.81 4.61
N ASN A 8 -4.94 -16.40 5.68
CA ASN A 8 -4.83 -15.84 7.03
C ASN A 8 -3.38 -15.82 7.54
N TYR A 9 -2.59 -16.85 7.23
CA TYR A 9 -1.18 -16.91 7.61
C TYR A 9 -0.36 -15.81 6.93
N THR A 10 -0.61 -15.56 5.65
CA THR A 10 0.05 -14.48 4.89
C THR A 10 -0.27 -13.10 5.46
N ASP A 11 -1.53 -12.83 5.85
CA ASP A 11 -1.90 -11.55 6.46
C ASP A 11 -1.25 -11.36 7.85
N VAL A 12 -1.18 -12.41 8.68
CA VAL A 12 -0.50 -12.34 9.99
C VAL A 12 0.99 -12.05 9.82
N LYS A 13 1.67 -12.73 8.89
CA LYS A 13 3.09 -12.49 8.60
C LYS A 13 3.35 -11.10 8.04
N ALA A 14 2.48 -10.60 7.16
CA ALA A 14 2.55 -9.24 6.67
C ALA A 14 2.38 -8.21 7.80
N GLN A 15 1.50 -8.47 8.75
CA GLN A 15 1.29 -7.61 9.91
C GLN A 15 2.49 -7.63 10.89
N GLU A 16 3.08 -8.81 11.14
CA GLU A 16 4.32 -8.94 11.92
C GLU A 16 5.45 -8.14 11.29
N LEU A 17 5.69 -8.33 9.99
CA LEU A 17 6.70 -7.57 9.25
C LEU A 17 6.45 -6.06 9.34
N TRP A 18 5.22 -5.61 9.13
CA TRP A 18 4.86 -4.19 9.23
C TRP A 18 5.17 -3.61 10.62
N LYS A 19 4.80 -4.32 11.70
CA LYS A 19 5.09 -3.88 13.08
C LYS A 19 6.58 -3.76 13.35
N THR A 20 7.37 -4.75 12.94
CA THR A 20 8.83 -4.73 13.11
C THR A 20 9.45 -3.56 12.38
N LEU A 21 9.08 -3.34 11.11
CA LEU A 21 9.57 -2.22 10.32
C LEU A 21 9.20 -0.87 10.93
N TYR A 22 7.95 -0.74 11.40
CA TYR A 22 7.48 0.46 12.07
C TYR A 22 8.29 0.77 13.34
N PHE A 23 8.52 -0.22 14.20
CA PHE A 23 9.32 -0.02 15.42
C PHE A 23 10.76 0.35 15.09
N CYS A 24 11.41 -0.35 14.15
CA CYS A 24 12.78 -0.01 13.74
C CYS A 24 12.88 1.40 13.14
N ALA A 25 11.89 1.85 12.38
CA ALA A 25 11.85 3.21 11.83
C ALA A 25 11.55 4.27 12.90
N LYS A 26 10.78 3.93 13.94
CA LYS A 26 10.52 4.81 15.09
C LYS A 26 11.74 4.96 16.00
N GLU A 27 12.49 3.88 16.19
CA GLU A 27 13.72 3.87 16.98
C GLU A 27 14.86 4.60 16.25
N ASN A 28 14.96 4.43 14.93
CA ASN A 28 15.96 5.12 14.12
C ASN A 28 15.33 5.66 12.82
N SER A 29 15.02 6.95 12.81
CA SER A 29 14.42 7.64 11.66
C SER A 29 15.34 7.75 10.44
N SER A 30 16.65 7.54 10.62
CA SER A 30 17.63 7.52 9.52
C SER A 30 17.78 6.14 8.88
N ARG A 31 17.25 5.07 9.49
CA ARG A 31 17.34 3.71 8.97
C ARG A 31 16.51 3.56 7.70
N ARG A 32 17.16 3.11 6.62
CA ARG A 32 16.52 2.85 5.32
C ARG A 32 16.37 1.35 5.07
N PHE A 33 15.23 0.95 4.50
CA PHE A 33 14.93 -0.43 4.11
C PHE A 33 14.94 -0.57 2.59
N HIS A 34 16.12 -0.44 1.97
CA HIS A 34 16.25 -0.39 0.51
C HIS A 34 15.61 -1.59 -0.21
N ALA A 35 15.65 -2.78 0.39
CA ALA A 35 15.03 -3.99 -0.15
C ALA A 35 13.49 -3.96 -0.20
N LEU A 36 12.84 -2.96 0.40
CA LEU A 36 11.39 -2.77 0.36
C LEU A 36 10.96 -1.70 -0.64
N TYR A 37 11.85 -0.79 -1.02
CA TYR A 37 11.50 0.32 -1.91
C TYR A 37 10.97 -0.16 -3.25
N ASP A 38 11.60 -1.20 -3.83
CA ASP A 38 11.15 -1.80 -5.08
C ASP A 38 9.78 -2.49 -4.96
N LYS A 39 9.40 -2.92 -3.76
CA LYS A 39 8.10 -3.56 -3.49
C LYS A 39 6.97 -2.55 -3.32
N ILE A 40 7.27 -1.31 -2.91
CA ILE A 40 6.24 -0.29 -2.65
C ILE A 40 5.54 0.16 -3.94
N TYR A 41 6.27 0.30 -5.05
CA TYR A 41 5.70 0.73 -6.33
C TYR A 41 5.27 -0.44 -7.25
N ARG A 42 5.36 -1.68 -6.78
CA ARG A 42 4.96 -2.84 -7.58
C ARG A 42 3.46 -2.78 -7.93
N PRO A 43 3.06 -2.92 -9.20
CA PRO A 43 1.68 -2.78 -9.62
C PRO A 43 0.69 -3.70 -8.88
N ASP A 44 1.10 -4.94 -8.59
CA ASP A 44 0.28 -5.92 -7.88
C ASP A 44 0.05 -5.53 -6.41
N ILE A 45 1.08 -4.98 -5.75
CA ILE A 45 1.01 -4.49 -4.37
C ILE A 45 0.14 -3.22 -4.30
N LEU A 46 0.32 -2.28 -5.23
CA LEU A 46 -0.50 -1.08 -5.30
C LEU A 46 -1.98 -1.41 -5.55
N ALA A 47 -2.27 -2.38 -6.42
CA ALA A 47 -3.65 -2.83 -6.67
C ALA A 47 -4.29 -3.48 -5.43
N GLU A 48 -3.54 -4.30 -4.67
CA GLU A 48 -3.99 -4.86 -3.40
C GLU A 48 -4.27 -3.78 -2.36
N ALA A 49 -3.32 -2.85 -2.19
CA ALA A 49 -3.46 -1.73 -1.26
C ALA A 49 -4.69 -0.89 -1.58
N TRP A 50 -4.88 -0.54 -2.86
CA TRP A 50 -6.03 0.19 -3.33
C TRP A 50 -7.36 -0.52 -3.06
N ARG A 51 -7.43 -1.85 -3.29
CA ARG A 51 -8.62 -2.63 -2.97
C ARG A 51 -8.96 -2.59 -1.48
N ARG A 52 -7.94 -2.68 -0.61
CA ARG A 52 -8.13 -2.57 0.85
C ARG A 52 -8.64 -1.18 1.26
N VAL A 53 -8.09 -0.11 0.66
CA VAL A 53 -8.56 1.27 0.87
C VAL A 53 -10.03 1.44 0.45
N LYS A 54 -10.38 0.97 -0.76
CA LYS A 54 -11.77 1.00 -1.26
C LYS A 54 -12.73 0.25 -0.35
N ARG A 55 -12.33 -0.92 0.15
CA ARG A 55 -13.17 -1.73 1.06
C ARG A 55 -13.51 -0.99 2.35
N ASN A 56 -12.59 -0.18 2.86
CA ASN A 56 -12.78 0.52 4.12
C ASN A 56 -13.67 1.77 4.01
N ARG A 57 -14.08 2.19 2.79
CA ARG A 57 -14.96 3.35 2.53
C ARG A 57 -14.57 4.60 3.35
N GLY A 58 -13.28 4.81 3.54
CA GLY A 58 -12.74 5.83 4.42
C GLY A 58 -13.09 7.25 3.96
N ARG A 59 -13.00 8.21 4.87
CA ARG A 59 -13.10 9.64 4.55
C ARG A 59 -11.90 10.10 3.72
N GLU A 60 -12.09 11.21 3.02
CA GLU A 60 -11.02 11.93 2.32
C GLU A 60 -9.83 12.19 3.26
N GLY A 61 -8.62 11.98 2.72
CA GLY A 61 -7.39 12.24 3.44
C GLY A 61 -7.13 13.74 3.61
N VAL A 62 -5.96 14.09 4.15
CA VAL A 62 -5.50 15.48 4.23
C VAL A 62 -5.39 16.13 2.83
N ASP A 63 -5.26 15.31 1.79
CA ASP A 63 -5.23 15.70 0.39
C ASP A 63 -6.62 16.01 -0.21
N GLY A 64 -7.71 15.77 0.52
CA GLY A 64 -9.08 16.00 0.06
C GLY A 64 -9.53 15.07 -1.07
N GLN A 65 -8.76 14.04 -1.42
CA GLN A 65 -9.12 13.12 -2.50
C GLN A 65 -10.17 12.12 -2.03
N ARG A 66 -11.25 12.00 -2.82
CA ARG A 66 -12.32 11.03 -2.57
C ARG A 66 -12.17 9.82 -3.45
N ILE A 67 -12.47 8.65 -2.87
CA ILE A 67 -12.45 7.38 -3.59
C ILE A 67 -13.42 7.44 -4.78
N GLU A 68 -14.60 8.04 -4.59
CA GLU A 68 -15.61 8.19 -5.64
C GLU A 68 -15.10 9.05 -6.80
N GLY A 69 -14.36 10.12 -6.53
CA GLY A 69 -13.74 10.95 -7.56
C GLY A 69 -12.70 10.17 -8.36
N ILE A 70 -11.88 9.36 -7.69
CA ILE A 70 -10.89 8.50 -8.33
C ILE A 70 -11.57 7.43 -9.19
N VAL A 71 -12.61 6.78 -8.68
CA VAL A 71 -13.29 5.67 -9.37
C VAL A 71 -14.12 6.16 -10.56
N HIS A 72 -14.87 7.26 -10.40
CA HIS A 72 -15.88 7.68 -11.38
C HIS A 72 -15.41 8.75 -12.37
N GLN A 73 -14.42 9.57 -12.01
CA GLN A 73 -13.99 10.70 -12.86
C GLN A 73 -12.58 10.49 -13.41
N TYR A 74 -11.63 10.18 -12.55
CA TYR A 74 -10.21 10.18 -12.90
C TYR A 74 -9.71 8.83 -13.43
N GLY A 75 -10.28 7.74 -12.92
CA GLY A 75 -10.00 6.37 -13.31
C GLY A 75 -8.90 5.72 -12.46
N GLU A 76 -9.22 4.55 -11.89
CA GLU A 76 -8.32 3.80 -10.99
C GLU A 76 -6.98 3.43 -11.66
N ARG A 77 -7.02 3.09 -12.96
CA ARG A 77 -5.81 2.71 -13.70
C ARG A 77 -4.85 3.89 -13.85
N ASN A 78 -5.37 5.08 -14.12
CA ASN A 78 -4.55 6.29 -14.25
C ASN A 78 -3.90 6.63 -12.91
N PHE A 79 -4.70 6.63 -11.84
CA PHE A 79 -4.23 6.83 -10.47
C PHE A 79 -3.10 5.87 -10.07
N LEU A 80 -3.28 4.57 -10.25
CA LEU A 80 -2.26 3.59 -9.86
C LEU A 80 -1.00 3.69 -10.73
N ASN A 81 -1.13 4.05 -12.01
CA ASN A 81 0.02 4.23 -12.90
C ASN A 81 0.84 5.48 -12.54
N GLU A 82 0.17 6.59 -12.22
CA GLU A 82 0.83 7.83 -11.79
C GLU A 82 1.50 7.63 -10.44
N LEU A 83 0.79 7.05 -9.47
CA LEU A 83 1.34 6.72 -8.16
C LEU A 83 2.58 5.82 -8.25
N CYS A 84 2.56 4.82 -9.15
CA CYS A 84 3.71 3.97 -9.41
C CYS A 84 4.92 4.77 -9.91
N LYS A 85 4.72 5.68 -10.88
CA LYS A 85 5.78 6.53 -11.42
C LYS A 85 6.35 7.47 -10.36
N GLU A 86 5.49 8.11 -9.57
CA GLU A 86 5.89 9.01 -8.49
C GLU A 86 6.74 8.28 -7.44
N LEU A 87 6.27 7.13 -6.96
CA LEU A 87 6.98 6.33 -5.98
C LEU A 87 8.31 5.80 -6.51
N LYS A 88 8.38 5.45 -7.79
CA LYS A 88 9.63 5.02 -8.45
C LYS A 88 10.64 6.17 -8.60
N SER A 89 10.16 7.41 -8.75
CA SER A 89 11.01 8.60 -8.89
C SER A 89 11.57 9.11 -7.55
N LYS A 90 11.04 8.64 -6.42
CA LYS A 90 11.49 9.04 -5.08
C LYS A 90 12.64 8.14 -4.61
N PRO A 91 13.81 8.72 -4.24
CA PRO A 91 14.95 7.98 -3.69
C PRO A 91 14.74 7.51 -2.24
#